data_AF-A0A2N7XTN6-F1
#
_entry.id   AF-A0A2N7XTN6-F1
#
_cell.length_a   1.000
_cell.length_b   1.000
_cell.length_c   1.000
_cell.angle_alpha   90.00
_cell.angle_beta   90.00
_cell.angle_gamma   90.00
#
_symmetry.space_group_name_H-M   'P 1'
#
loop_
_entity.id
_entity.type
_entity.pdbx_description
1 polymer ?
#
loop_
_entity_poly.entity_id
_entity_poly.type
_entity_poly.pdbx_seq_one_letter_code
_entity_poly.pdbx_strand_id
1 'polypeptide(L)'
;GEILGFVGPSGAGKSVLTRTIIGLVPKVAGSIEVFGVDLDSSNTSQRRNVERRWGVLFQQGALFSSLTVRQNIQFPMREYLRVSQRLMDEIT
;
A
#
# COMPACT_ATOMS: atom_id res chain seq x y z
N GLY A 1 -10.04 -12.34 10.63
CA GLY A 1 -9.84 -11.08 9.90
C GLY A 1 -10.95 -10.15 10.31
N GLU A 2 -10.65 -8.86 10.46
CA GLU A 2 -11.61 -7.86 10.92
C GLU A 2 -11.66 -6.72 9.89
N ILE A 3 -12.81 -6.04 9.79
CA ILE A 3 -12.98 -4.85 8.95
C ILE A 3 -13.14 -3.66 9.88
N LEU A 4 -12.17 -2.76 9.85
CA LEU A 4 -12.21 -1.51 10.62
C LEU A 4 -12.51 -0.34 9.69
N GLY A 5 -13.48 0.49 10.05
CA GLY A 5 -13.84 1.71 9.34
C GLY A 5 -13.59 2.95 10.20
N PHE A 6 -12.95 3.97 9.63
CA PHE A 6 -12.86 5.31 10.24
C PHE A 6 -13.98 6.20 9.69
N VAL A 7 -14.90 6.63 10.55
CA VAL A 7 -16.06 7.44 10.16
C VAL A 7 -16.03 8.79 10.87
N GLY A 8 -16.39 9.85 10.16
CA GLY A 8 -16.44 11.22 10.69
C GLY A 8 -16.66 12.26 9.59
N PRO A 9 -16.87 13.55 9.94
CA PRO A 9 -17.14 14.62 8.98
C PRO A 9 -16.07 14.79 7.90
N SER A 10 -16.42 15.42 6.78
CA SER A 10 -15.42 15.82 5.78
C SER A 10 -14.38 16.75 6.43
N GLY A 11 -13.11 16.60 6.04
CA GLY A 11 -12.01 17.39 6.63
C GLY A 11 -11.52 16.92 8.01
N ALA A 12 -12.17 15.93 8.65
CA ALA A 12 -11.76 15.44 9.98
C ALA A 12 -10.43 14.62 10.00
N GLY A 13 -9.65 14.62 8.92
CA GLY A 13 -8.33 13.98 8.88
C GLY A 13 -8.29 12.48 8.57
N LYS A 14 -9.43 11.82 8.26
CA LYS A 14 -9.45 10.36 7.95
C LYS A 14 -8.44 9.93 6.88
N SER A 15 -8.42 10.63 5.74
CA SER A 15 -7.47 10.34 4.65
C SER A 15 -6.03 10.69 5.03
N VAL A 16 -5.83 11.67 5.91
CA VAL A 16 -4.50 12.02 6.43
C VAL A 16 -4.02 10.90 7.35
N LEU A 17 -4.87 10.41 8.25
CA LEU A 17 -4.57 9.28 9.14
C LEU A 17 -4.19 8.02 8.36
N THR A 18 -5.01 7.61 7.38
CA THR A 18 -4.71 6.40 6.60
C THR A 18 -3.42 6.55 5.79
N ARG A 19 -3.18 7.72 5.18
CA ARG A 19 -1.90 8.03 4.49
C ARG A 19 -0.71 8.07 5.44
N THR A 20 -0.91 8.51 6.67
CA THR A 20 0.14 8.55 7.70
C THR A 20 0.53 7.15 8.14
N ILE A 21 -0.45 6.26 8.35
CA ILE A 21 -0.23 4.85 8.68
C ILE A 21 0.64 4.16 7.60
N ILE A 22 0.36 4.41 6.32
CA ILE A 22 1.12 3.83 5.20
C ILE A 22 2.40 4.60 4.84
N GLY A 23 2.78 5.62 5.63
CA GLY A 23 4.03 6.35 5.46
C GLY A 23 4.05 7.40 4.33
N LEU A 24 2.90 7.70 3.70
CA LEU A 24 2.81 8.75 2.67
C LEU A 24 2.76 10.17 3.25
N VAL A 25 2.37 10.30 4.52
CA VAL A 25 2.40 11.56 5.27
C VAL A 25 3.19 11.31 6.55
N PRO A 26 4.19 12.14 6.91
CA PRO A 26 4.92 11.96 8.16
C PRO A 26 4.02 12.26 9.36
N LYS A 27 4.09 11.41 10.38
CA LYS A 27 3.45 11.71 11.67
C LYS A 27 4.20 12.83 12.40
N VAL A 28 3.48 13.60 13.20
CA VAL A 28 4.06 14.65 14.05
C VAL A 28 4.58 14.07 15.38
N ALA A 29 3.84 13.12 15.96
CA ALA A 29 4.16 12.48 17.23
C ALA A 29 3.50 11.09 17.31
N GLY A 30 3.78 10.34 18.39
CA GLY A 30 3.30 8.97 18.60
C GLY A 30 4.13 7.92 17.85
N SER A 31 3.65 6.68 17.81
CA SER A 31 4.30 5.55 17.12
C SER A 31 3.31 4.87 16.17
N ILE A 32 3.84 4.19 15.15
CA ILE A 32 3.05 3.38 14.21
C ILE A 32 3.74 2.03 14.11
N GLU A 33 3.03 0.99 14.51
CA GLU A 33 3.50 -0.39 14.43
C GLU A 33 2.60 -1.16 13.45
N VAL A 34 3.23 -1.85 12.49
CA VAL A 34 2.53 -2.65 11.48
C VAL A 34 3.17 -4.02 11.42
N PHE A 35 2.38 -5.08 11.62
CA PHE A 35 2.86 -6.46 11.65
C PHE A 35 4.04 -6.72 12.62
N GLY A 36 4.04 -6.07 13.80
CA GLY A 36 5.14 -6.22 14.77
C GLY A 36 6.37 -5.35 14.47
N VAL A 37 6.30 -4.49 13.44
CA VAL A 37 7.40 -3.62 13.02
C VAL A 37 7.04 -2.18 13.33
N ASP A 38 7.79 -1.57 14.25
CA ASP A 38 7.77 -0.12 14.45
C ASP A 38 8.40 0.58 13.25
N LEU A 39 7.61 1.42 12.59
CA LEU A 39 8.02 2.09 11.35
C LEU A 39 9.11 3.14 11.57
N ASP A 40 9.27 3.67 12.78
CA ASP A 40 10.31 4.67 13.08
C ASP A 40 11.70 4.04 13.24
N SER A 41 11.76 2.89 13.92
CA SER A 41 13.01 2.17 14.19
C SER A 41 13.39 1.14 13.12
N SER A 42 12.47 0.86 12.19
CA SER A 42 12.69 -0.07 11.08
C SER A 42 13.79 0.37 10.10
N ASN A 43 14.60 -0.60 9.67
CA ASN A 43 15.51 -0.39 8.55
C ASN A 43 14.79 -0.56 7.19
N THR A 44 15.48 -0.23 6.10
CA THR A 44 14.92 -0.26 4.75
C THR A 44 14.41 -1.64 4.32
N SER A 45 15.02 -2.75 4.78
CA SER A 45 14.54 -4.09 4.41
C SER A 45 13.27 -4.47 5.18
N GLN A 46 13.18 -4.12 6.45
CA GLN A 46 11.97 -4.30 7.26
C GLN A 46 10.79 -3.50 6.70
N ARG A 47 10.99 -2.22 6.35
CA ARG A 47 9.98 -1.39 5.69
C ARG A 47 9.46 -2.01 4.41
N ARG A 48 10.35 -2.43 3.50
CA ARG A 48 9.95 -3.09 2.25
C ARG A 48 9.15 -4.38 2.48
N ASN A 49 9.45 -5.14 3.53
CA ASN A 49 8.69 -6.34 3.86
C ASN A 49 7.28 -6.01 4.35
N VAL A 50 7.08 -4.92 5.10
CA VAL A 50 5.75 -4.42 5.47
C VAL A 50 5.00 -3.95 4.23
N GLU A 51 5.66 -3.14 3.37
CA GLU A 51 5.06 -2.57 2.17
C GLU A 51 4.56 -3.61 1.17
N ARG A 52 5.25 -4.75 1.06
CA ARG A 52 4.82 -5.88 0.20
C ARG A 52 3.58 -6.61 0.70
N ARG A 53 3.17 -6.39 1.96
CA ARG A 53 2.09 -7.15 2.61
C ARG A 53 0.74 -6.43 2.61
N TRP A 54 0.69 -5.13 2.32
CA TRP A 54 -0.55 -4.37 2.28
C TRP A 54 -0.82 -3.77 0.91
N GLY A 55 -2.10 -3.63 0.57
CA GLY A 55 -2.56 -2.97 -0.64
C GLY A 55 -3.24 -1.66 -0.30
N VAL A 56 -3.02 -0.64 -1.13
CA VAL A 56 -3.65 0.68 -0.97
C VAL A 56 -4.50 0.97 -2.20
N LEU A 57 -5.78 1.27 -1.97
CA LEU A 57 -6.69 1.74 -3.00
C LEU A 57 -6.99 3.23 -2.78
N PHE A 58 -6.76 4.04 -3.80
CA PHE A 58 -7.02 5.49 -3.76
C PHE A 58 -8.43 5.81 -4.25
N GLN A 59 -9.05 6.85 -3.69
CA GLN A 59 -10.43 7.23 -4.01
C GLN A 59 -10.68 7.52 -5.49
N GLN A 60 -9.74 8.14 -6.19
CA GLN A 60 -9.88 8.44 -7.63
C GLN A 60 -9.28 7.35 -8.53
N GLY A 61 -8.90 6.20 -7.96
CA GLY A 61 -8.01 5.27 -8.63
C GLY A 61 -6.60 5.88 -8.81
N ALA A 62 -5.60 5.02 -8.97
CA ALA A 62 -4.23 5.43 -9.26
C ALA A 62 -3.66 4.55 -10.38
N LEU A 63 -4.46 4.38 -11.44
CA LEU A 63 -4.07 3.58 -12.59
C LEU A 63 -3.10 4.36 -13.47
N PHE A 64 -2.10 3.68 -13.99
CA PHE A 64 -1.22 4.21 -15.02
C PHE A 64 -1.99 4.27 -16.35
N SER A 65 -2.28 5.49 -16.82
CA SER A 65 -3.04 5.72 -18.06
C SER A 65 -2.34 5.21 -19.32
N SER A 66 -1.01 5.08 -19.28
CA SER A 66 -0.21 4.50 -20.35
C SER A 66 -0.25 2.97 -20.39
N LEU A 67 -0.89 2.32 -19.42
CA LEU A 67 -0.95 0.87 -19.28
C LEU A 67 -2.38 0.37 -19.47
N THR A 68 -2.53 -0.82 -20.06
CA THR A 68 -3.82 -1.52 -20.09
C THR A 68 -4.25 -1.95 -18.67
N VAL A 69 -5.51 -2.34 -18.50
CA VAL A 69 -6.00 -2.87 -17.23
C VAL A 69 -5.16 -4.08 -16.77
N ARG A 70 -4.88 -5.04 -17.67
CA ARG A 70 -4.01 -6.18 -17.38
C ARG A 70 -2.62 -5.74 -16.92
N GLN A 71 -2.01 -4.78 -17.61
CA GLN A 71 -0.69 -4.27 -17.26
C GLN A 71 -0.67 -3.56 -15.89
N ASN A 72 -1.75 -2.86 -15.52
CA ASN A 72 -1.89 -2.28 -14.18
C ASN A 72 -1.96 -3.38 -13.10
N ILE A 73 -2.68 -4.48 -13.35
CA ILE A 73 -2.77 -5.62 -12.43
C ILE A 73 -1.42 -6.35 -12.33
N GLN A 74 -0.71 -6.51 -13.45
CA GLN A 74 0.61 -7.17 -13.49
C GLN A 74 1.73 -6.30 -12.92
N PHE A 75 1.53 -4.99 -12.73
CA PHE A 75 2.59 -4.06 -12.32
C PHE A 75 3.26 -4.46 -10.99
N PRO A 76 2.52 -4.73 -9.89
CA PRO A 76 3.15 -5.17 -8.64
C PRO A 76 3.89 -6.50 -8.78
N MET A 77 3.41 -7.39 -9.65
CA MET A 77 4.04 -8.70 -9.88
C MET A 77 5.40 -8.54 -10.57
N ARG A 78 5.50 -7.63 -11.55
CA ARG A 78 6.77 -7.31 -12.22
C ARG A 78 7.78 -6.66 -11.29
N GLU A 79 7.32 -5.84 -10.35
CA GLU A 79 8.18 -5.13 -9.39
C GLU A 79 8.70 -6.06 -8.27
N TYR A 80 7.86 -6.97 -7.79
CA TYR A 80 8.15 -7.74 -6.57
C TYR A 80 8.39 -9.23 -6.77
N LEU A 81 8.02 -9.81 -7.91
CA LEU A 81 8.14 -11.24 -8.19
C LEU A 81 9.08 -11.49 -9.37
N ARG A 82 9.77 -12.64 -9.34
CA ARG A 82 10.55 -13.15 -10.48
C ARG A 82 9.77 -14.28 -11.15
N VAL A 83 8.80 -13.91 -11.98
CA VAL A 83 7.92 -14.85 -12.70
C VAL A 83 7.94 -14.57 -14.20
N SER A 84 7.71 -15.62 -15.01
CA SER A 84 7.68 -15.47 -16.47
C SER A 84 6.46 -14.66 -16.91
N GLN A 85 6.56 -13.98 -18.06
CA GLN A 85 5.42 -13.26 -18.64
C GLN A 85 4.25 -14.20 -18.91
N ARG A 86 4.53 -15.43 -19.38
CA ARG A 86 3.52 -16.46 -19.58
C ARG A 86 2.73 -16.76 -18.30
N LEU A 87 3.41 -16.95 -17.17
CA LEU A 87 2.74 -17.23 -15.91
C LEU A 87 1.91 -16.02 -15.46
N MET A 88 2.41 -14.79 -15.61
CA MET A 88 1.63 -13.59 -15.31
C MET A 88 0.36 -13.51 -16.15
N ASP A 89 0.45 -13.80 -17.45
CA ASP A 89 -0.71 -13.81 -18.36
C ASP A 89 -1.71 -14.93 -18.04
N GLU A 90 -1.28 -16.06 -17.46
CA GLU A 90 -2.16 -17.15 -17.04
C GLU A 90 -2.95 -16.82 -15.76
N ILE A 91 -2.43 -15.94 -14.89
CA ILE A 91 -3.05 -15.60 -13.59
C ILE A 91 -3.69 -14.21 -13.55
N THR A 92 -3.71 -13.48 -14.67
CA THR A 92 -4.37 -12.16 -14.82
C THR A 92 -5.20 -12.05 -16.10
#